data_AF-A0A9D5IEW4-F1
#
_entry.id   AF-A0A9D5IEW4-F1
#
_cell.length_a   1.000
_cell.length_b   1.000
_cell.length_c   1.000
_cell.angle_alpha   90.00
_cell.angle_beta   90.00
_cell.angle_gamma   90.00
#
_symmetry.space_group_name_H-M   'P 1'
#
loop_
_entity.id
_entity.type
_entity.pdbx_description
1 polymer ?
#
loop_
_entity_poly.entity_id
_entity_poly.type
_entity_poly.pdbx_seq_one_letter_code
_entity_poly.pdbx_strand_id
1 'polypeptide(L)'
;MRFEFDTLEVGLALSGTPQAARDILGAGFEAVLNVWDNNQAPYTVGLPALVQVVQQPIEDGIPAPLAFLRRAVLELADFRRRNLWTLVHCQQGQSRSAAVVALYWIARDGISWEEAITRMRVTRPQIQPHPKLVDPATRDAVVESVQEFLAGNESVLVNARMEAKGLVVADEERGPPHEARGWSLIETGLGCGSAPLQPAELARTGFSRLLNVAGGEISGFGMRLPDEVEAMELALAETSPVKPQVLAEAVWHLRSWRQEGHDVFISCTDGKSRSVLVVALSLMIDRGWDFPGAMWYIRKRRPGAWPRPQILERHTMPDLIAACLAHQPE
;
A
#
# COMPACT_ATOMS: atom_id res chain seq x y z
N MET A 1 3.81 16.79 -29.24
CA MET A 1 4.25 15.39 -29.29
C MET A 1 3.00 14.53 -29.39
N ARG A 2 2.95 13.56 -30.30
CA ARG A 2 1.81 12.66 -30.43
C ARG A 2 1.81 11.71 -29.23
N PHE A 3 0.65 11.43 -28.65
CA PHE A 3 0.55 10.41 -27.60
C PHE A 3 0.92 9.03 -28.17
N GLU A 4 1.86 8.36 -27.52
CA GLU A 4 2.37 7.05 -27.91
C GLU A 4 1.76 5.96 -27.03
N PHE A 5 1.17 4.96 -27.67
CA PHE A 5 0.65 3.76 -27.03
C PHE A 5 0.91 2.56 -27.94
N ASP A 6 1.00 1.39 -27.33
CA ASP A 6 1.20 0.12 -28.01
C ASP A 6 -0.06 -0.73 -27.89
N THR A 7 -0.60 -1.17 -29.02
CA THR A 7 -1.72 -2.12 -29.03
C THR A 7 -1.15 -3.52 -28.79
N LEU A 8 -1.50 -4.12 -27.66
CA LEU A 8 -1.02 -5.45 -27.29
C LEU A 8 -1.87 -6.55 -27.92
N GLU A 9 -3.18 -6.32 -28.02
CA GLU A 9 -4.15 -7.17 -28.70
C GLU A 9 -5.40 -6.34 -29.06
N VAL A 10 -6.29 -6.88 -29.89
CA VAL A 10 -7.53 -6.19 -30.27
C VAL A 10 -8.34 -5.89 -29.01
N GLY A 11 -8.47 -4.60 -28.68
CA GLY A 11 -9.24 -4.10 -27.55
C GLY A 11 -8.38 -3.64 -26.36
N LEU A 12 -7.07 -3.82 -26.40
CA LEU A 12 -6.18 -3.57 -25.27
C LEU A 12 -4.87 -2.89 -25.71
N ALA A 13 -4.64 -1.71 -25.16
CA ALA A 13 -3.40 -0.96 -25.34
C ALA A 13 -2.72 -0.67 -24.00
N LEU A 14 -1.40 -0.42 -24.09
CA LEU A 14 -0.57 -0.02 -22.96
C LEU A 14 0.24 1.22 -23.30
N SER A 15 0.39 2.14 -22.33
CA SER A 15 1.14 3.38 -22.54
C SER A 15 1.74 3.95 -21.24
N GLY A 16 2.56 5.00 -21.40
CA GLY A 16 2.85 5.93 -20.31
C GLY A 16 1.68 6.89 -20.06
N THR A 17 1.87 7.91 -19.23
CA THR A 17 0.76 8.82 -18.87
C THR A 17 0.31 9.68 -20.06
N PRO A 18 -0.98 9.59 -20.46
CA PRO A 18 -1.57 10.52 -21.41
C PRO A 18 -1.50 11.95 -20.87
N GLN A 19 -1.32 12.94 -21.74
CA GLN A 19 -1.12 14.32 -21.30
C GLN A 19 -2.42 15.13 -21.30
N ALA A 20 -3.41 14.73 -22.12
CA ALA A 20 -4.70 15.40 -22.21
C ALA A 20 -5.83 14.45 -22.63
N ALA A 21 -7.09 14.84 -22.36
CA ALA A 21 -8.27 14.06 -22.77
C ALA A 21 -8.30 13.73 -24.27
N ARG A 22 -7.80 14.63 -25.12
CA ARG A 22 -7.70 14.41 -26.58
C ARG A 22 -6.83 13.21 -26.97
N ASP A 23 -5.87 12.83 -26.13
CA ASP A 23 -4.99 11.69 -26.38
C ASP A 23 -5.78 10.38 -26.24
N ILE A 24 -6.72 10.35 -25.29
CA ILE A 24 -7.65 9.24 -25.06
C ILE A 24 -8.71 9.19 -26.16
N LEU A 25 -9.38 10.33 -26.39
CA LEU A 25 -10.49 10.43 -27.35
C LEU A 25 -10.05 10.23 -28.79
N GLY A 26 -8.91 10.81 -29.18
CA GLY A 26 -8.36 10.68 -30.53
C GLY A 26 -7.92 9.26 -30.87
N ALA A 27 -7.64 8.43 -29.86
CA ALA A 27 -7.33 7.01 -30.01
C ALA A 27 -8.56 6.11 -29.86
N GLY A 28 -9.73 6.68 -29.55
CA GLY A 28 -11.00 5.95 -29.43
C GLY A 28 -11.13 5.09 -28.17
N PHE A 29 -10.35 5.35 -27.11
CA PHE A 29 -10.45 4.58 -25.87
C PHE A 29 -11.79 4.84 -25.16
N GLU A 30 -12.45 3.74 -24.79
CA GLU A 30 -13.74 3.74 -24.07
C GLU A 30 -13.52 3.47 -22.58
N ALA A 31 -12.38 2.88 -22.21
CA ALA A 31 -11.99 2.64 -20.84
C ALA A 31 -10.51 2.95 -20.62
N VAL A 32 -10.18 3.50 -19.45
CA VAL A 32 -8.81 3.80 -19.01
C VAL A 32 -8.60 3.24 -17.61
N LEU A 33 -7.60 2.38 -17.47
CA LEU A 33 -7.11 1.89 -16.19
C LEU A 33 -5.79 2.60 -15.85
N ASN A 34 -5.89 3.56 -14.93
CA ASN A 34 -4.76 4.33 -14.42
C ASN A 34 -4.19 3.65 -13.17
N VAL A 35 -3.00 3.06 -13.29
CA VAL A 35 -2.32 2.42 -12.15
C VAL A 35 -1.18 3.27 -11.58
N TRP A 36 -1.21 4.57 -11.86
CA TRP A 36 -0.27 5.55 -11.31
C TRP A 36 -0.79 6.15 -10.01
N ASP A 37 0.11 6.35 -9.05
CA ASP A 37 -0.14 6.82 -7.68
C ASP A 37 -0.37 8.34 -7.57
N ASN A 38 -0.40 9.06 -8.69
CA ASN A 38 -0.74 10.48 -8.74
C ASN A 38 -2.26 10.69 -8.80
N ASN A 39 -2.83 11.30 -7.76
CA ASN A 39 -4.28 11.51 -7.59
C ASN A 39 -4.95 12.41 -8.64
N GLN A 40 -4.18 13.08 -9.52
CA GLN A 40 -4.74 13.94 -10.57
C GLN A 40 -4.00 13.74 -11.90
N ALA A 41 -4.40 12.72 -12.65
CA ALA A 41 -3.89 12.56 -14.00
C ALA A 41 -4.43 13.68 -14.90
N PRO A 42 -3.58 14.42 -15.65
CA PRO A 42 -3.99 15.65 -16.34
C PRO A 42 -5.05 15.42 -17.42
N TYR A 43 -5.09 14.21 -17.99
CA TYR A 43 -6.03 13.86 -19.04
C TYR A 43 -7.47 13.65 -18.55
N THR A 44 -7.73 13.53 -17.24
CA THR A 44 -9.09 13.33 -16.74
C THR A 44 -9.97 14.57 -16.90
N VAL A 45 -9.34 15.76 -16.92
CA VAL A 45 -10.02 17.02 -17.22
C VAL A 45 -10.44 17.03 -18.69
N GLY A 46 -11.75 17.03 -18.92
CA GLY A 46 -12.35 17.08 -20.27
C GLY A 46 -12.67 15.72 -20.88
N LEU A 47 -12.51 14.61 -20.15
CA LEU A 47 -13.09 13.34 -20.60
C LEU A 47 -14.62 13.36 -20.48
N PRO A 48 -15.35 12.89 -21.50
CA PRO A 48 -16.78 12.72 -21.41
C PRO A 48 -17.12 11.56 -20.46
N ALA A 49 -18.30 11.61 -19.85
CA ALA A 49 -18.79 10.56 -18.93
C ALA A 49 -18.88 9.16 -19.56
N LEU A 50 -18.86 9.05 -20.90
CA LEU A 50 -18.87 7.78 -21.62
C LEU A 50 -17.54 7.01 -21.48
N VAL A 51 -16.42 7.72 -21.26
CA VAL A 51 -15.11 7.08 -21.05
C VAL A 51 -15.00 6.67 -19.59
N GLN A 52 -14.93 5.36 -19.34
CA GLN A 52 -14.80 4.83 -17.98
C GLN A 52 -13.35 4.95 -17.52
N VAL A 53 -13.12 5.62 -16.39
CA VAL A 53 -11.78 5.74 -15.79
C VAL A 53 -11.77 5.07 -14.43
N VAL A 54 -10.87 4.10 -14.26
CA VAL A 54 -10.58 3.49 -12.95
C VAL A 54 -9.15 3.85 -12.57
N GLN A 55 -8.99 4.43 -11.39
CA GLN A 55 -7.68 4.73 -10.81
C GLN A 55 -7.37 3.77 -9.66
N GLN A 56 -6.20 3.13 -9.70
CA GLN A 56 -5.64 2.30 -8.63
C GLN A 56 -4.23 2.79 -8.31
N PRO A 57 -4.00 3.50 -7.18
CA PRO A 57 -2.73 4.15 -6.90
C PRO A 57 -1.67 3.14 -6.43
N ILE A 58 -1.02 2.48 -7.39
CA ILE A 58 0.04 1.51 -7.13
C ILE A 58 1.40 2.22 -7.19
N GLU A 59 2.17 2.16 -6.10
CA GLU A 59 3.54 2.69 -6.05
C GLU A 59 4.50 1.72 -6.76
N ASP A 60 5.46 2.26 -7.51
CA ASP A 60 6.49 1.43 -8.14
C ASP A 60 7.61 1.10 -7.14
N GLY A 61 8.35 0.03 -7.39
CA GLY A 61 9.52 -0.29 -6.55
C GLY A 61 9.21 -1.01 -5.23
N ILE A 62 7.94 -1.11 -4.84
CA ILE A 62 7.47 -1.79 -3.63
C ILE A 62 6.32 -2.76 -3.94
N PRO A 63 6.01 -3.72 -3.05
CA PRO A 63 4.81 -4.54 -3.11
C PRO A 63 3.54 -3.71 -3.23
N ALA A 64 2.69 -4.06 -4.19
CA ALA A 64 1.38 -3.43 -4.37
C ALA A 64 0.40 -3.91 -3.28
N PRO A 65 -0.45 -3.03 -2.72
CA PRO A 65 -1.62 -3.44 -1.95
C PRO A 65 -2.46 -4.45 -2.72
N LEU A 66 -2.75 -5.62 -2.14
CA LEU A 66 -3.52 -6.68 -2.78
C LEU A 66 -4.89 -6.15 -3.23
N ALA A 67 -5.56 -5.34 -2.40
CA ALA A 67 -6.85 -4.73 -2.73
C ALA A 67 -6.80 -3.90 -4.03
N PHE A 68 -5.75 -3.09 -4.22
CA PHE A 68 -5.59 -2.27 -5.42
C PHE A 68 -5.21 -3.09 -6.65
N LEU A 69 -4.27 -4.03 -6.49
CA LEU A 69 -3.83 -4.87 -7.61
C LEU A 69 -4.96 -5.79 -8.09
N ARG A 70 -5.65 -6.46 -7.16
CA ARG A 70 -6.81 -7.32 -7.44
C ARG A 70 -7.90 -6.54 -8.16
N ARG A 71 -8.28 -5.36 -7.65
CA ARG A 71 -9.26 -4.49 -8.31
C ARG A 71 -8.80 -4.09 -9.71
N ALA A 72 -7.54 -3.67 -9.89
CA ALA A 72 -7.03 -3.25 -11.20
C ALA A 72 -7.21 -4.35 -12.25
N VAL A 73 -6.81 -5.59 -11.92
CA VAL A 73 -6.88 -6.71 -12.87
C VAL A 73 -8.32 -7.15 -13.13
N LEU A 74 -9.19 -7.13 -12.11
CA LEU A 74 -10.62 -7.44 -12.28
C LEU A 74 -11.36 -6.39 -13.10
N GLU A 75 -11.05 -5.10 -12.94
CA GLU A 75 -11.64 -4.03 -13.75
C GLU A 75 -11.17 -4.13 -15.21
N LEU A 76 -9.90 -4.48 -15.43
CA LEU A 76 -9.43 -4.84 -16.77
C LEU A 76 -10.25 -6.00 -17.34
N ALA A 77 -10.40 -7.10 -16.61
CA ALA A 77 -11.21 -8.25 -17.05
C ALA A 77 -12.65 -7.86 -17.39
N ASP A 78 -13.31 -7.01 -16.58
CA ASP A 78 -14.67 -6.51 -16.85
C ASP A 78 -14.74 -5.68 -18.14
N PHE A 79 -13.79 -4.76 -18.34
CA PHE A 79 -13.71 -3.97 -19.56
C PHE A 79 -13.53 -4.85 -20.80
N ARG A 80 -12.68 -5.88 -20.71
CA ARG A 80 -12.45 -6.84 -21.80
C ARG A 80 -13.70 -7.67 -22.08
N ARG A 81 -14.40 -8.16 -21.05
CA ARG A 81 -15.66 -8.90 -21.20
C ARG A 81 -16.76 -8.07 -21.85
N ARG A 82 -16.77 -6.75 -21.61
CA ARG A 82 -17.68 -5.78 -22.22
C ARG A 82 -17.22 -5.28 -23.60
N ASN A 83 -16.13 -5.83 -24.13
CA ASN A 83 -15.53 -5.48 -25.42
C ASN A 83 -15.11 -4.00 -25.55
N LEU A 84 -14.77 -3.34 -24.44
CA LEU A 84 -14.34 -1.94 -24.47
C LEU A 84 -12.90 -1.81 -24.98
N TRP A 85 -12.65 -0.83 -25.85
CA TRP A 85 -11.29 -0.43 -26.22
C TRP A 85 -10.60 0.21 -25.01
N THR A 86 -9.66 -0.53 -24.40
CA THR A 86 -9.13 -0.25 -23.07
C THR A 86 -7.66 0.18 -23.13
N LEU A 87 -7.33 1.29 -22.46
CA LEU A 87 -5.96 1.72 -22.20
C LEU A 87 -5.55 1.38 -20.77
N VAL A 88 -4.46 0.65 -20.58
CA VAL A 88 -3.82 0.47 -19.27
C VAL A 88 -2.54 1.31 -19.23
N HIS A 89 -2.40 2.21 -18.26
CA HIS A 89 -1.21 3.04 -18.19
C HIS A 89 -0.71 3.26 -16.75
N CYS A 90 0.58 3.51 -16.64
CA CYS A 90 1.20 4.07 -15.43
C CYS A 90 1.96 5.34 -15.82
N GLN A 91 3.02 5.71 -15.09
CA GLN A 91 3.86 6.85 -15.45
C GLN A 91 4.57 6.65 -16.81
N GLN A 92 5.30 5.54 -16.95
CA GLN A 92 6.13 5.25 -18.14
C GLN A 92 5.58 4.13 -19.03
N GLY A 93 4.57 3.40 -18.54
CA GLY A 93 4.06 2.23 -19.23
C GLY A 93 5.07 1.10 -19.31
N GLN A 94 5.78 0.80 -18.22
CA GLN A 94 6.87 -0.19 -18.22
C GLN A 94 6.72 -1.23 -17.11
N SER A 95 6.39 -0.78 -15.90
CA SER A 95 6.35 -1.63 -14.71
C SER A 95 4.90 -1.97 -14.30
N ARG A 96 4.23 -1.05 -13.60
CA ARG A 96 2.89 -1.27 -13.00
C ARG A 96 1.80 -1.68 -13.97
N SER A 97 1.65 -0.96 -15.08
CA SER A 97 0.64 -1.29 -16.10
C SER A 97 0.90 -2.64 -16.75
N ALA A 98 2.18 -2.97 -16.97
CA ALA A 98 2.57 -4.25 -17.54
C ALA A 98 2.29 -5.41 -16.57
N ALA A 99 2.55 -5.23 -15.27
CA ALA A 99 2.19 -6.23 -14.27
C ALA A 99 0.68 -6.53 -14.26
N VAL A 100 -0.17 -5.50 -14.35
CA VAL A 100 -1.62 -5.69 -14.42
C VAL A 100 -2.04 -6.47 -15.67
N VAL A 101 -1.50 -6.13 -16.85
CA VAL A 101 -1.78 -6.88 -18.08
C VAL A 101 -1.25 -8.32 -18.01
N ALA A 102 -0.07 -8.53 -17.44
CA ALA A 102 0.50 -9.86 -17.26
C ALA A 102 -0.39 -10.75 -16.39
N LEU A 103 -0.87 -10.23 -15.24
CA LEU A 103 -1.77 -10.96 -14.35
C LEU A 103 -3.08 -11.34 -15.03
N TYR A 104 -3.65 -10.43 -15.82
CA TYR A 104 -4.84 -10.71 -16.61
C TYR A 104 -4.61 -11.83 -17.63
N TRP A 105 -3.49 -11.79 -18.38
CA TRP A 105 -3.18 -12.85 -19.34
C TRP A 105 -2.86 -14.20 -18.68
N ILE A 106 -2.20 -14.22 -17.52
CA ILE A 106 -1.99 -15.47 -16.77
C ILE A 106 -3.35 -16.08 -16.39
N ALA A 107 -4.26 -15.27 -15.86
CA ALA A 107 -5.57 -15.74 -15.45
C ALA A 107 -6.44 -16.21 -16.62
N ARG A 108 -6.43 -15.48 -17.74
CA ARG A 108 -7.24 -15.78 -18.93
C ARG A 108 -6.66 -16.90 -19.79
N ASP A 109 -5.37 -16.85 -20.08
CA ASP A 109 -4.70 -17.70 -21.08
C ASP A 109 -3.96 -18.90 -20.44
N GLY A 110 -3.78 -18.91 -19.11
CA GLY A 110 -3.04 -19.96 -18.41
C GLY A 110 -1.53 -19.96 -18.69
N ILE A 111 -1.00 -18.85 -19.22
CA ILE A 111 0.43 -18.69 -19.54
C ILE A 111 1.25 -18.34 -18.29
N SER A 112 2.56 -18.53 -18.37
CA SER A 112 3.47 -18.14 -17.28
C SER A 112 3.69 -16.63 -17.21
N TRP A 113 4.16 -16.13 -16.06
CA TRP A 113 4.57 -14.73 -15.91
C TRP A 113 5.64 -14.34 -16.94
N GLU A 114 6.68 -15.16 -17.13
CA GLU A 114 7.75 -14.89 -18.08
C GLU A 114 7.25 -14.82 -19.52
N GLU A 115 6.33 -15.73 -19.89
CA GLU A 115 5.70 -15.74 -21.20
C GLU A 115 4.85 -14.48 -21.44
N ALA A 116 4.05 -14.07 -20.45
CA ALA A 116 3.27 -12.84 -20.52
C ALA A 116 4.15 -11.59 -20.73
N ILE A 117 5.27 -11.50 -20.01
CA ILE A 117 6.24 -10.39 -20.17
C ILE A 117 6.90 -10.45 -21.55
N THR A 118 7.34 -11.62 -21.99
CA THR A 118 7.97 -11.82 -23.30
C THR A 118 7.02 -11.42 -24.42
N ARG A 119 5.74 -11.83 -24.33
CA ARG A 119 4.69 -11.46 -25.28
C ARG A 119 4.49 -9.95 -25.36
N MET A 120 4.44 -9.23 -24.24
CA MET A 120 4.34 -7.76 -24.26
C MET A 120 5.59 -7.10 -24.86
N ARG A 121 6.78 -7.64 -24.59
CA ARG A 121 8.06 -7.09 -25.09
C ARG A 121 8.21 -7.13 -26.61
N VAL A 122 7.51 -8.04 -27.29
CA VAL A 122 7.45 -8.07 -28.76
C VAL A 122 6.90 -6.75 -29.30
N THR A 123 5.89 -6.17 -28.65
CA THR A 123 5.30 -4.88 -29.05
C THR A 123 6.00 -3.70 -28.37
N ARG A 124 6.34 -3.82 -27.08
CA ARG A 124 6.93 -2.74 -26.28
C ARG A 124 8.22 -3.20 -25.57
N PRO A 125 9.39 -3.09 -26.22
CA PRO A 125 10.64 -3.69 -25.72
C PRO A 125 11.07 -3.24 -24.32
N GLN A 126 10.69 -2.02 -23.90
CA GLN A 126 11.02 -1.44 -22.60
C GLN A 126 10.18 -1.97 -21.42
N ILE A 127 9.31 -2.96 -21.62
CA ILE A 127 8.54 -3.55 -20.53
C ILE A 127 9.47 -4.22 -19.50
N GLN A 128 9.34 -3.82 -18.24
CA GLN A 128 10.14 -4.32 -17.13
C GLN A 128 9.39 -4.11 -15.80
N PRO A 129 8.44 -4.99 -15.45
CA PRO A 129 7.83 -5.00 -14.12
C PRO A 129 8.89 -5.03 -13.02
N HIS A 130 8.73 -4.16 -12.04
CA HIS A 130 9.61 -4.17 -10.88
C HIS A 130 9.39 -5.49 -10.09
N PRO A 131 10.46 -6.23 -9.73
CA PRO A 131 10.33 -7.57 -9.15
C PRO A 131 9.64 -7.59 -7.78
N LYS A 132 9.67 -6.48 -7.04
CA LYS A 132 8.97 -6.35 -5.75
C LYS A 132 7.47 -6.09 -5.88
N LEU A 133 6.97 -5.75 -7.07
CA LEU A 133 5.61 -5.27 -7.24
C LEU A 133 4.57 -6.36 -6.93
N VAL A 134 4.86 -7.58 -7.35
CA VAL A 134 3.98 -8.75 -7.19
C VAL A 134 4.83 -9.95 -6.82
N ASP A 135 4.66 -10.45 -5.59
CA ASP A 135 5.24 -11.72 -5.17
C ASP A 135 4.38 -12.91 -5.66
N PRO A 136 4.89 -14.16 -5.59
CA PRO A 136 4.12 -15.33 -6.04
C PRO A 136 2.76 -15.49 -5.36
N ALA A 137 2.67 -15.30 -4.05
CA ALA A 137 1.41 -15.48 -3.31
C ALA A 137 0.35 -14.45 -3.73
N THR A 138 0.76 -13.18 -3.87
CA THR A 138 -0.07 -12.09 -4.34
C THR A 138 -0.53 -12.34 -5.78
N ARG A 139 0.39 -12.78 -6.66
CA ARG A 139 0.07 -13.14 -8.04
C ARG A 139 -0.99 -14.22 -8.08
N ASP A 140 -0.79 -15.30 -7.33
CA ASP A 140 -1.68 -16.46 -7.36
C ASP A 140 -3.08 -16.09 -6.84
N ALA A 141 -3.16 -15.31 -5.75
CA ALA A 141 -4.43 -14.81 -5.22
C ALA A 141 -5.19 -13.89 -6.20
N VAL A 142 -4.48 -13.04 -6.95
CA VAL A 142 -5.10 -12.19 -7.99
C VAL A 142 -5.56 -13.02 -9.19
N VAL A 143 -4.74 -13.98 -9.63
CA VAL A 143 -5.07 -14.89 -10.74
C VAL A 143 -6.32 -15.70 -10.43
N GLU A 144 -6.40 -16.29 -9.24
CA GLU A 144 -7.58 -17.03 -8.76
C GLU A 144 -8.84 -16.14 -8.76
N SER A 145 -8.75 -14.93 -8.20
CA SER A 145 -9.87 -13.97 -8.19
C SER A 145 -10.37 -13.66 -9.60
N VAL A 146 -9.45 -13.47 -10.56
CA VAL A 146 -9.81 -13.16 -11.95
C VAL A 146 -10.42 -14.38 -12.64
N GLN A 147 -9.91 -15.58 -12.38
CA GLN A 147 -10.49 -16.82 -12.90
C GLN A 147 -11.91 -17.04 -12.39
N GLU A 148 -12.17 -16.82 -11.10
CA GLU A 148 -13.53 -16.88 -10.53
C GLU A 148 -14.47 -15.86 -11.19
N PHE A 149 -14.00 -14.62 -11.39
CA PHE A 149 -14.78 -13.60 -12.06
C PHE A 149 -15.08 -13.96 -13.52
N LEU A 150 -14.09 -14.45 -14.27
CA LEU A 150 -14.26 -14.91 -15.65
C LEU A 150 -15.18 -16.14 -15.74
N ALA A 151 -15.27 -16.95 -14.68
CA ALA A 151 -16.23 -18.04 -14.54
C ALA A 151 -17.66 -17.58 -14.17
N GLY A 152 -17.88 -16.27 -14.00
CA GLY A 152 -19.20 -15.68 -13.76
C GLY A 152 -19.48 -15.24 -12.33
N ASN A 153 -18.51 -15.34 -11.41
CA ASN A 153 -18.69 -14.86 -10.03
C ASN A 153 -18.50 -13.33 -9.93
N GLU A 154 -19.55 -12.58 -10.26
CA GLU A 154 -19.54 -11.09 -10.21
C GLU A 154 -19.21 -10.53 -8.82
N SER A 155 -19.48 -11.29 -7.76
CA SER A 155 -19.28 -10.83 -6.39
C SER A 155 -17.81 -10.55 -6.09
N VAL A 156 -16.87 -11.21 -6.79
CA VAL A 156 -15.42 -10.99 -6.64
C VAL A 156 -15.03 -9.57 -7.01
N LEU A 157 -15.54 -9.03 -8.12
CA LEU A 157 -15.28 -7.64 -8.53
C LEU A 157 -15.93 -6.64 -7.57
N VAL A 158 -17.14 -6.93 -7.09
CA VAL A 158 -17.82 -6.09 -6.10
C VAL A 158 -17.02 -6.01 -4.81
N ASN A 159 -16.53 -7.15 -4.31
CA ASN A 159 -15.70 -7.23 -3.10
C ASN A 159 -14.38 -6.49 -3.30
N ALA A 160 -13.67 -6.70 -4.41
CA ALA A 160 -12.43 -5.99 -4.70
C ALA A 160 -12.62 -4.46 -4.80
N ARG A 161 -13.77 -4.00 -5.32
CA ARG A 161 -14.16 -2.58 -5.32
C ARG A 161 -14.35 -2.04 -3.90
N MET A 162 -15.00 -2.80 -3.03
CA MET A 162 -15.21 -2.41 -1.63
C MET A 162 -13.90 -2.37 -0.84
N GLU A 163 -13.05 -3.39 -0.97
CA GLU A 163 -11.74 -3.47 -0.30
C GLU A 163 -10.86 -2.27 -0.68
N ALA A 164 -10.69 -2.01 -1.99
CA ALA A 164 -9.90 -0.88 -2.47
C ALA A 164 -10.50 0.46 -2.03
N LYS A 165 -11.83 0.61 -2.06
CA LYS A 165 -12.50 1.82 -1.59
C LYS A 165 -12.28 2.04 -0.09
N GLY A 166 -12.32 0.99 0.72
CA GLY A 166 -12.05 1.08 2.16
C GLY A 166 -10.67 1.65 2.46
N LEU A 167 -9.65 1.25 1.70
CA LEU A 167 -8.29 1.77 1.86
C LEU A 167 -8.18 3.26 1.45
N VAL A 168 -8.86 3.68 0.38
CA VAL A 168 -8.91 5.10 -0.05
C VAL A 168 -9.68 5.96 0.96
N VAL A 169 -10.85 5.50 1.40
CA VAL A 169 -11.67 6.23 2.39
C VAL A 169 -10.89 6.43 3.69
N ALA A 170 -10.17 5.40 4.16
CA ALA A 170 -9.31 5.56 5.33
C ALA A 170 -8.23 6.64 5.12
N ASP A 171 -7.62 6.70 3.93
CA ASP A 171 -6.61 7.72 3.59
C ASP A 171 -7.18 9.14 3.61
N GLU A 172 -8.43 9.29 3.18
CA GLU A 172 -9.18 10.56 3.17
C GLU A 172 -9.63 10.98 4.58
N GLU A 173 -10.10 10.04 5.40
CA GLU A 173 -10.66 10.30 6.73
C GLU A 173 -9.61 10.69 7.79
N ARG A 174 -8.33 10.36 7.57
CA ARG A 174 -7.26 10.58 8.56
C ARG A 174 -6.86 12.06 8.78
N GLY A 175 -7.50 13.01 8.09
CA GLY A 175 -7.28 14.46 8.24
C GLY A 175 -6.20 15.05 7.34
N PRO A 176 -5.74 16.30 7.57
CA PRO A 176 -4.62 16.88 6.83
C PRO A 176 -3.27 16.27 7.24
N PRO A 177 -2.24 16.28 6.37
CA PRO A 177 -0.90 15.88 6.77
C PRO A 177 -0.39 16.80 7.88
N HIS A 178 0.09 16.19 8.96
CA HIS A 178 0.91 16.88 9.95
C HIS A 178 2.32 16.30 9.87
N GLU A 179 3.24 17.07 9.31
CA GLU A 179 4.65 16.73 9.23
C GLU A 179 5.43 17.69 10.12
N ALA A 180 6.12 17.12 11.11
CA ALA A 180 7.07 17.83 11.94
C ALA A 180 8.42 17.13 11.88
N ARG A 181 9.46 17.76 12.40
CA ARG A 181 10.84 17.29 12.18
C ARG A 181 11.05 15.93 12.85
N GLY A 182 11.08 14.86 12.06
CA GLY A 182 11.38 13.51 12.52
C GLY A 182 10.16 12.61 12.69
N TRP A 183 8.93 13.13 12.64
CA TRP A 183 7.71 12.34 12.83
C TRP A 183 6.55 12.79 11.94
N SER A 184 5.58 11.90 11.74
CA SER A 184 4.37 12.16 10.97
C SER A 184 3.15 11.67 11.74
N LEU A 185 2.05 12.40 11.67
CA LEU A 185 0.74 11.88 12.09
C LEU A 185 0.27 10.87 11.03
N ILE A 186 0.16 9.59 11.41
CA ILE A 186 -0.28 8.52 10.53
C ILE A 186 -1.80 8.57 10.36
N GLU A 187 -2.51 8.64 11.47
CA GLU A 187 -3.94 8.91 11.54
C GLU A 187 -4.29 9.64 12.83
N THR A 188 -5.54 10.09 12.98
CA THR A 188 -5.99 10.80 14.19
C THR A 188 -5.61 10.01 15.45
N GLY A 189 -4.89 10.68 16.35
CA GLY A 189 -4.38 10.11 17.59
C GLY A 189 -3.25 9.10 17.45
N LEU A 190 -2.61 8.96 16.28
CA LEU A 190 -1.48 8.07 16.06
C LEU A 190 -0.32 8.73 15.31
N GLY A 191 0.72 9.11 16.05
CA GLY A 191 1.98 9.62 15.49
C GLY A 191 3.06 8.54 15.41
N CYS A 192 3.90 8.59 14.37
CA CYS A 192 5.05 7.69 14.21
C CYS A 192 6.32 8.46 13.82
N GLY A 193 7.44 8.24 14.52
CA GLY A 193 8.65 9.02 14.28
C GLY A 193 9.96 8.52 14.89
N SER A 194 11.01 9.31 14.71
CA SER A 194 12.33 9.09 15.29
C SER A 194 12.35 9.40 16.79
N ALA A 195 13.17 8.68 17.54
CA ALA A 195 13.38 8.90 18.96
C ALA A 195 14.60 9.81 19.22
N PRO A 196 14.54 10.66 20.26
CA PRO A 196 13.34 11.13 20.94
C PRO A 196 12.71 12.35 20.26
N LEU A 197 11.37 12.48 20.33
CA LEU A 197 10.74 13.79 20.25
C LEU A 197 11.22 14.62 21.45
N GLN A 198 11.60 15.87 21.24
CA GLN A 198 11.90 16.74 22.36
C GLN A 198 10.64 16.86 23.26
N PRO A 199 10.77 16.89 24.61
CA PRO A 199 9.60 16.91 25.50
C PRO A 199 8.66 18.11 25.22
N ALA A 200 9.24 19.25 24.85
CA ALA A 200 8.50 20.45 24.45
C ALA A 200 7.73 20.28 23.13
N GLU A 201 8.15 19.36 22.26
CA GLU A 201 7.39 19.00 21.07
C GLU A 201 6.25 18.05 21.43
N LEU A 202 6.50 17.02 22.24
CA LEU A 202 5.46 16.08 22.70
C LEU A 202 4.33 16.79 23.47
N ALA A 203 4.66 17.77 24.31
CA ALA A 203 3.67 18.59 25.01
C ALA A 203 2.80 19.42 24.06
N ARG A 204 3.32 19.80 22.87
CA ARG A 204 2.58 20.58 21.86
C ARG A 204 1.73 19.71 20.95
N THR A 205 2.10 18.44 20.76
CA THR A 205 1.34 17.51 19.90
C THR A 205 0.09 16.99 20.57
N GLY A 206 0.02 17.00 21.91
CA GLY A 206 -1.11 16.48 22.68
C GLY A 206 -1.11 14.97 22.84
N PHE A 207 -0.02 14.28 22.48
CA PHE A 207 0.08 12.83 22.68
C PHE A 207 0.14 12.54 24.19
N SER A 208 -0.78 11.71 24.68
CA SER A 208 -0.86 11.30 26.09
C SER A 208 -0.10 10.00 26.38
N ARG A 209 0.32 9.29 25.33
CA ARG A 209 1.06 8.02 25.44
C ARG A 209 2.27 8.00 24.52
N LEU A 210 3.39 7.48 25.02
CA LEU A 210 4.63 7.29 24.28
C LEU A 210 5.05 5.81 24.30
N LEU A 211 5.17 5.19 23.13
CA LEU A 211 5.75 3.85 22.97
C LEU A 211 7.10 3.94 22.26
N ASN A 212 8.20 3.71 22.98
CA ASN A 212 9.53 3.66 22.40
C ASN A 212 9.96 2.20 22.15
N VAL A 213 10.20 1.87 20.88
CA VAL A 213 10.66 0.54 20.46
C VAL A 213 12.13 0.50 20.01
N ALA A 214 12.88 1.59 20.21
CA ALA A 214 14.30 1.65 19.85
C ALA A 214 15.21 0.79 20.75
N GLY A 215 14.78 0.53 21.99
CA GLY A 215 15.66 0.07 23.06
C GLY A 215 16.66 1.15 23.50
N GLY A 216 17.07 1.09 24.76
CA GLY A 216 17.81 2.16 25.43
C GLY A 216 16.86 3.07 26.18
N GLU A 217 17.23 3.35 27.43
CA GLU A 217 16.48 4.17 28.35
C GLU A 217 16.02 5.49 27.68
N ILE A 218 14.72 5.75 27.65
CA ILE A 218 14.15 7.09 27.49
C ILE A 218 14.82 8.03 28.52
N SER A 219 15.14 7.50 29.71
CA SER A 219 15.95 8.18 30.74
C SER A 219 17.41 8.44 30.34
N GLY A 220 17.99 7.66 29.42
CA GLY A 220 19.35 7.82 28.91
C GLY A 220 19.54 9.08 28.06
N PHE A 221 18.45 9.68 27.57
CA PHE A 221 18.47 11.00 26.93
C PHE A 221 18.35 12.16 27.92
N GLY A 222 18.26 11.90 29.23
CA GLY A 222 18.06 12.93 30.26
C GLY A 222 16.73 13.68 30.11
N MET A 223 15.77 13.11 29.38
CA MET A 223 14.50 13.76 29.13
C MET A 223 13.54 13.52 30.28
N ARG A 224 13.09 14.62 30.89
CA ARG A 224 11.87 14.61 31.70
C ARG A 224 10.68 14.76 30.76
N LEU A 225 9.89 13.70 30.63
CA LEU A 225 8.59 13.78 29.97
C LEU A 225 7.64 14.68 30.78
N PRO A 226 6.64 15.31 30.14
CA PRO A 226 5.56 15.96 30.88
C PRO A 226 4.89 14.96 31.83
N ASP A 227 4.46 15.41 33.01
CA ASP A 227 3.90 14.53 34.05
C ASP A 227 2.59 13.84 33.57
N GLU A 228 1.95 14.37 32.53
CA GLU A 228 0.72 13.84 31.93
C GLU A 228 0.96 12.75 30.87
N VAL A 229 2.21 12.55 30.42
CA VAL A 229 2.54 11.57 29.38
C VAL A 229 3.01 10.29 30.04
N GLU A 230 2.24 9.22 29.86
CA GLU A 230 2.68 7.87 30.21
C GLU A 230 3.54 7.30 29.08
N ALA A 231 4.69 6.72 29.45
CA ALA A 231 5.65 6.18 28.50
C ALA A 231 6.00 4.72 28.80
N MET A 232 6.22 3.96 27.73
CA MET A 232 6.65 2.57 27.78
C MET A 232 7.80 2.32 26.82
N GLU A 233 8.68 1.41 27.22
CA GLU A 233 9.83 0.96 26.43
C GLU A 233 9.76 -0.53 26.15
N LEU A 234 9.72 -0.89 24.86
CA LEU A 234 9.75 -2.28 24.41
C LEU A 234 10.81 -2.43 23.32
N ALA A 235 12.03 -2.78 23.74
CA ALA A 235 13.18 -2.82 22.86
C ALA A 235 13.03 -3.89 21.75
N LEU A 236 12.74 -3.44 20.52
CA LEU A 236 12.78 -4.30 19.34
C LEU A 236 14.18 -4.24 18.72
N ALA A 237 14.74 -5.41 18.40
CA ALA A 237 16.04 -5.49 17.76
C ALA A 237 16.00 -4.84 16.37
N GLU A 238 17.05 -4.08 16.03
CA GLU A 238 17.14 -3.38 14.74
C GLU A 238 17.84 -4.21 13.66
N THR A 239 18.81 -5.01 14.06
CA THR A 239 19.75 -5.73 13.18
C THR A 239 19.64 -7.25 13.29
N SER A 240 18.63 -7.76 14.00
CA SER A 240 18.33 -9.17 14.12
C SER A 240 16.81 -9.42 14.05
N PRO A 241 16.39 -10.66 13.79
CA PRO A 241 14.99 -11.03 13.81
C PRO A 241 14.29 -10.56 15.08
N VAL A 242 13.10 -9.99 14.91
CA VAL A 242 12.27 -9.57 16.04
C VAL A 242 11.82 -10.77 16.84
N LYS A 243 11.81 -10.66 18.17
CA LYS A 243 11.15 -11.66 19.03
C LYS A 243 9.63 -11.48 18.93
N PRO A 244 8.85 -12.47 18.47
CA PRO A 244 7.41 -12.31 18.28
C PRO A 244 6.67 -11.86 19.54
N GLN A 245 7.10 -12.29 20.71
CA GLN A 245 6.47 -11.93 21.99
C GLN A 245 6.59 -10.43 22.30
N VAL A 246 7.78 -9.85 22.15
CA VAL A 246 8.02 -8.41 22.40
C VAL A 246 7.31 -7.55 21.35
N LEU A 247 7.25 -8.03 20.10
CA LEU A 247 6.50 -7.36 19.05
C LEU A 247 4.99 -7.39 19.35
N ALA A 248 4.47 -8.54 19.77
CA ALA A 248 3.07 -8.70 20.11
C ALA A 248 2.65 -7.82 21.28
N GLU A 249 3.50 -7.71 22.31
CA GLU A 249 3.31 -6.80 23.45
C GLU A 249 3.28 -5.33 22.99
N ALA A 250 4.19 -4.91 22.11
CA ALA A 250 4.21 -3.55 21.57
C ALA A 250 2.96 -3.22 20.73
N VAL A 251 2.50 -4.18 19.92
CA VAL A 251 1.24 -4.05 19.15
C VAL A 251 0.04 -4.02 20.10
N TRP A 252 0.04 -4.84 21.15
CA TRP A 252 -1.03 -4.87 22.15
C TRP A 252 -1.16 -3.52 22.88
N HIS A 253 -0.07 -2.96 23.40
CA HIS A 253 -0.09 -1.64 24.07
C HIS A 253 -0.56 -0.52 23.15
N LEU A 254 -0.02 -0.47 21.91
CA LEU A 254 -0.47 0.50 20.92
C LEU A 254 -1.99 0.41 20.71
N ARG A 255 -2.53 -0.79 20.56
CA ARG A 255 -3.97 -0.99 20.32
C ARG A 255 -4.82 -0.70 21.55
N SER A 256 -4.43 -1.17 22.74
CA SER A 256 -5.16 -0.94 23.99
C SER A 256 -5.31 0.55 24.27
N TRP A 257 -4.19 1.29 24.24
CA TRP A 257 -4.22 2.73 24.49
C TRP A 257 -5.12 3.48 23.50
N ARG A 258 -5.11 3.08 22.22
CA ARG A 258 -5.99 3.69 21.22
C ARG A 258 -7.47 3.35 21.44
N GLN A 259 -7.78 2.13 21.88
CA GLN A 259 -9.15 1.73 22.23
C GLN A 259 -9.66 2.47 23.48
N GLU A 260 -8.76 2.81 24.40
CA GLU A 260 -9.03 3.65 25.57
C GLU A 260 -9.16 5.14 25.21
N GLY A 261 -8.95 5.52 23.95
CA GLY A 261 -9.09 6.89 23.45
C GLY A 261 -7.86 7.77 23.64
N HIS A 262 -6.69 7.18 23.87
CA HIS A 262 -5.44 7.93 23.99
C HIS A 262 -4.84 8.28 22.63
N ASP A 263 -4.22 9.47 22.57
CA ASP A 263 -3.35 9.88 21.49
C ASP A 263 -1.96 9.28 21.73
N VAL A 264 -1.52 8.40 20.84
CA VAL A 264 -0.30 7.61 20.99
C VAL A 264 0.77 8.08 20.00
N PHE A 265 1.97 8.34 20.52
CA PHE A 265 3.17 8.48 19.72
C PHE A 265 4.06 7.24 19.84
N ILE A 266 4.41 6.63 18.71
CA ILE A 266 5.33 5.49 18.66
C ILE A 266 6.64 5.88 17.96
N SER A 267 7.77 5.54 18.57
CA SER A 267 9.09 5.84 18.03
C SER A 267 10.03 4.66 17.98
N CYS A 268 10.94 4.69 17.01
CA CYS A 268 12.21 3.96 17.05
C CYS A 268 13.34 4.92 16.70
N THR A 269 14.59 4.49 16.54
CA THR A 269 15.72 5.40 16.24
C THR A 269 15.43 6.36 15.07
N ASP A 270 15.09 5.84 13.89
CA ASP A 270 14.79 6.67 12.71
C ASP A 270 13.28 6.87 12.45
N GLY A 271 12.42 6.17 13.21
CA GLY A 271 10.99 6.08 12.93
C GLY A 271 10.64 5.43 11.59
N LYS A 272 11.54 4.71 10.94
CA LYS A 272 11.32 4.16 9.59
C LYS A 272 11.07 2.66 9.55
N SER A 273 11.47 1.93 10.61
CA SER A 273 11.55 0.47 10.57
C SER A 273 10.72 -0.20 11.66
N ARG A 274 11.19 -0.18 12.93
CA ARG A 274 10.55 -0.89 14.05
C ARG A 274 9.19 -0.32 14.42
N SER A 275 9.10 1.00 14.63
CA SER A 275 7.83 1.65 14.94
C SER A 275 6.82 1.47 13.79
N VAL A 276 7.30 1.54 12.55
CA VAL A 276 6.49 1.31 11.34
C VAL A 276 5.95 -0.12 11.31
N LEU A 277 6.74 -1.13 11.70
CA LEU A 277 6.26 -2.52 11.77
C LEU A 277 5.13 -2.68 12.80
N VAL A 278 5.27 -2.08 13.98
CA VAL A 278 4.23 -2.12 15.02
C VAL A 278 2.95 -1.44 14.53
N VAL A 279 3.06 -0.25 13.92
CA VAL A 279 1.93 0.46 13.32
C VAL A 279 1.28 -0.37 12.22
N ALA A 280 2.07 -0.97 11.32
CA ALA A 280 1.56 -1.79 10.24
C ALA A 280 0.77 -3.00 10.76
N LEU A 281 1.31 -3.73 11.74
CA LEU A 281 0.61 -4.88 12.34
C LEU A 281 -0.66 -4.47 13.08
N SER A 282 -0.67 -3.34 13.80
CA SER A 282 -1.90 -2.79 14.40
C SER A 282 -2.97 -2.52 13.34
N LEU A 283 -2.60 -1.84 12.25
CA LEU A 283 -3.53 -1.55 11.15
C LEU A 283 -4.05 -2.82 10.46
N MET A 284 -3.19 -3.81 10.24
CA MET A 284 -3.60 -5.11 9.68
C MET A 284 -4.66 -5.78 10.56
N ILE A 285 -4.48 -5.77 11.89
CA ILE A 285 -5.44 -6.38 12.82
C ILE A 285 -6.74 -5.56 12.89
N ASP A 286 -6.65 -4.24 13.02
CA ASP A 286 -7.81 -3.38 13.26
C ASP A 286 -8.66 -3.17 11.99
N ARG A 287 -8.04 -3.23 10.79
CA ARG A 287 -8.70 -2.95 9.51
C ARG A 287 -8.82 -4.15 8.59
N GLY A 288 -8.19 -5.28 8.92
CA GLY A 288 -8.14 -6.47 8.06
C GLY A 288 -7.33 -6.27 6.78
N TRP A 289 -6.37 -5.34 6.79
CA TRP A 289 -5.53 -5.06 5.62
C TRP A 289 -4.38 -6.05 5.50
N ASP A 290 -3.88 -6.23 4.27
CA ASP A 290 -2.61 -6.88 4.03
C ASP A 290 -1.44 -5.95 4.38
N PHE A 291 -0.25 -6.52 4.55
CA PHE A 291 0.93 -5.73 4.91
C PHE A 291 1.26 -4.64 3.88
N PRO A 292 1.23 -4.90 2.56
CA PRO A 292 1.38 -3.85 1.56
C PRO A 292 0.31 -2.74 1.64
N GLY A 293 -0.96 -3.05 1.94
CA GLY A 293 -2.02 -2.06 2.16
C GLY A 293 -1.75 -1.17 3.38
N ALA A 294 -1.39 -1.76 4.52
CA ALA A 294 -0.98 -1.00 5.70
C ALA A 294 0.26 -0.13 5.43
N MET A 295 1.25 -0.66 4.70
CA MET A 295 2.44 0.09 4.34
C MET A 295 2.16 1.24 3.37
N TRP A 296 1.28 1.05 2.38
CA TRP A 296 0.82 2.11 1.50
C TRP A 296 0.20 3.26 2.32
N TYR A 297 -0.68 2.92 3.27
CA TYR A 297 -1.34 3.90 4.12
C TYR A 297 -0.35 4.72 4.95
N ILE A 298 0.60 4.05 5.60
CA ILE A 298 1.66 4.70 6.39
C ILE A 298 2.54 5.60 5.51
N ARG A 299 2.95 5.10 4.33
CA ARG A 299 3.89 5.81 3.44
C ARG A 299 3.33 7.09 2.86
N LYS A 300 2.01 7.20 2.72
CA LYS A 300 1.37 8.47 2.33
C LYS A 300 1.63 9.62 3.32
N ARG A 301 1.93 9.31 4.59
CA ARG A 301 2.36 10.29 5.61
C ARG A 301 3.86 10.25 5.89
N ARG A 302 4.50 9.13 5.58
CA ARG A 302 5.91 8.90 5.86
C ARG A 302 6.57 8.15 4.70
N PRO A 303 6.93 8.83 3.59
CA PRO A 303 7.42 8.16 2.37
C PRO A 303 8.65 7.25 2.56
N GLY A 304 9.46 7.51 3.60
CA GLY A 304 10.61 6.69 3.96
C GLY A 304 10.31 5.49 4.88
N ALA A 305 9.05 5.24 5.23
CA ALA A 305 8.64 4.12 6.07
C ALA A 305 8.81 2.78 5.33
N TRP A 306 9.66 1.92 5.89
CA TRP A 306 9.91 0.57 5.40
C TRP A 306 10.60 -0.28 6.49
N PRO A 307 9.95 -1.31 7.04
CA PRO A 307 10.61 -2.26 7.94
C PRO A 307 11.81 -2.90 7.26
N ARG A 308 12.95 -2.91 7.94
CA ARG A 308 14.17 -3.54 7.44
C ARG A 308 13.94 -5.05 7.28
N PRO A 309 14.39 -5.67 6.17
CA PRO A 309 14.20 -7.10 5.94
C PRO A 309 14.70 -7.97 7.10
N GLN A 310 15.79 -7.58 7.75
CA GLN A 310 16.41 -8.31 8.87
C GLN A 310 15.47 -8.51 10.06
N ILE A 311 14.55 -7.57 10.29
CA ILE A 311 13.57 -7.64 11.39
C ILE A 311 12.53 -8.73 11.09
N LEU A 312 12.22 -8.93 9.81
CA LEU A 312 11.24 -9.89 9.32
C LEU A 312 11.87 -11.25 8.99
N GLU A 313 13.19 -11.37 9.04
CA GLU A 313 13.87 -12.64 8.79
C GLU A 313 13.30 -13.72 9.72
N ARG A 314 12.99 -14.89 9.17
CA ARG A 314 12.43 -16.07 9.85
C ARG A 314 10.96 -15.99 10.27
N HIS A 315 10.26 -14.90 9.97
CA HIS A 315 8.85 -14.76 10.31
C HIS A 315 8.04 -14.36 9.08
N THR A 316 6.95 -15.08 8.81
CA THR A 316 5.97 -14.63 7.83
C THR A 316 5.03 -13.60 8.49
N MET A 317 4.38 -12.76 7.68
CA MET A 317 3.35 -11.84 8.21
C MET A 317 2.22 -12.58 8.94
N PRO A 318 1.70 -13.71 8.42
CA PRO A 318 0.74 -14.54 9.16
C PRO A 318 1.24 -14.98 10.55
N ASP A 319 2.51 -15.39 10.68
CA ASP A 319 3.07 -15.81 11.97
C ASP A 319 3.10 -14.67 12.98
N LEU A 320 3.51 -13.47 12.54
CA LEU A 320 3.56 -12.30 13.42
C LEU A 320 2.17 -11.83 13.83
N ILE A 321 1.20 -11.85 12.91
CA ILE A 321 -0.20 -11.52 13.22
C ILE A 321 -0.78 -12.53 14.22
N ALA A 322 -0.54 -13.83 14.01
CA ALA A 322 -0.98 -14.88 14.93
C ALA A 322 -0.38 -14.68 16.33
N ALA A 323 0.90 -14.34 16.43
CA ALA A 323 1.54 -14.01 17.70
C ALA A 323 0.90 -12.78 18.38
N CYS A 324 0.60 -11.72 17.62
CA CYS A 324 -0.07 -10.52 18.14
C CYS A 324 -1.50 -10.81 18.65
N LEU A 325 -2.24 -11.67 17.95
CA LEU A 325 -3.60 -12.06 18.34
C LEU A 325 -3.63 -13.02 19.55
N ALA A 326 -2.60 -13.84 19.73
CA ALA A 326 -2.51 -14.80 20.82
C ALA A 326 -1.97 -14.18 22.12
N HIS A 327 -1.37 -12.99 22.07
CA HIS A 327 -0.79 -12.34 23.22
C HIS A 327 -1.86 -11.88 24.22
N GLN A 328 -1.68 -12.26 25.48
CA GLN A 328 -2.48 -11.82 26.61
C GLN A 328 -1.54 -11.08 27.57
N PRO A 329 -1.89 -9.87 28.03
CA PRO A 329 -1.10 -9.17 29.03
C PRO A 329 -1.06 -9.97 30.34
N GLU A 330 0.09 -9.98 31.01
CA GLU A 330 0.26 -10.56 32.35
C GLU A 330 -0.35 -9.65 33.44
#